data_AF-B3LSD1-F1
#
_entry.id   AF-B3LSD1-F1
#
_cell.length_a   1.000
_cell.length_b   1.000
_cell.length_c   1.000
_cell.angle_alpha   90.00
_cell.angle_beta   90.00
_cell.angle_gamma   90.00
#
_symmetry.space_group_name_H-M   'P 1'
#
loop_
_entity.id
_entity.type
_entity.pdbx_description
1 polymer ?
#
loop_
_entity_poly.entity_id
_entity_poly.type
_entity_poly.pdbx_seq_one_letter_code
_entity_poly.pdbx_strand_id
1 'polypeptide(L)'
;MIFFLSLVLKNKFENSPNFKKGSHLLTISFPSFFYTAVVVRGRYAGKKVVIVKPHDEGSKSHPFGHALVAGIERYPLKVTKKHGAKKVAKRTKIKPFIKVVNYNHLLPTRYTLDVEAFKSVVSTETFEQPSQREEAKKVVKKAFEERHQAGKNQWFFSKLRF
;
A
#
# COMPACT_ATOMS: atom_id res chain seq x y z
N MET A 1 34.09 -1.48 10.57
CA MET A 1 33.35 -2.25 9.53
C MET A 1 32.02 -1.63 9.09
N ILE A 2 31.50 -0.59 9.76
CA ILE A 2 30.24 0.10 9.37
C ILE A 2 30.46 1.15 8.27
N PHE A 3 31.61 1.81 8.24
CA PHE A 3 31.95 2.82 7.23
C PHE A 3 32.13 2.23 5.81
N PHE A 4 32.65 1.00 5.70
CA PHE A 4 32.86 0.35 4.42
C PHE A 4 31.54 -0.07 3.75
N LEU A 5 30.56 -0.52 4.55
CA LEU A 5 29.23 -0.87 4.04
C LEU A 5 28.43 0.36 3.60
N SER A 6 28.61 1.50 4.30
CA SER A 6 27.99 2.77 3.92
C SER A 6 28.52 3.31 2.59
N LEU A 7 29.84 3.19 2.34
CA LEU A 7 30.47 3.62 1.09
C LEU A 7 30.06 2.73 -0.09
N VAL A 8 30.00 1.41 0.13
CA VAL A 8 29.57 0.44 -0.90
C VAL A 8 28.09 0.62 -1.28
N LEU A 9 27.22 0.92 -0.32
CA LEU A 9 25.81 1.21 -0.58
C LEU A 9 25.61 2.55 -1.32
N LYS A 10 26.41 3.57 -1.00
CA LYS A 10 26.41 4.86 -1.72
C LYS A 10 26.81 4.68 -3.19
N ASN A 11 27.89 3.97 -3.45
CA ASN A 11 28.39 3.70 -4.81
C ASN A 11 27.44 2.81 -5.64
N LYS A 12 26.65 1.93 -5.00
CA LYS A 12 25.66 1.10 -5.69
C LYS A 12 24.38 1.87 -6.06
N PHE A 13 24.05 2.93 -5.31
CA PHE A 13 22.89 3.78 -5.59
C PHE A 13 23.17 4.80 -6.70
N GLU A 14 24.41 5.28 -6.81
CA GLU A 14 24.84 6.26 -7.82
C GLU A 14 24.92 5.68 -9.25
N ASN A 15 25.06 4.36 -9.39
CA ASN A 15 25.18 3.67 -10.68
C ASN A 15 23.86 3.06 -11.22
N SER A 16 22.70 3.45 -10.67
CA SER A 16 21.42 3.03 -11.22
C SER A 16 21.00 3.96 -12.38
N PRO A 17 20.56 3.44 -13.54
CA PRO A 17 20.42 4.19 -14.80
C PRO A 17 19.29 5.25 -14.84
N ASN A 18 18.67 5.58 -13.70
CA ASN A 18 17.54 6.52 -13.60
C ASN A 18 17.82 7.71 -12.66
N PHE A 19 19.04 8.25 -12.66
CA PHE A 19 19.35 9.51 -11.97
C PHE A 19 19.47 10.67 -12.98
N LYS A 20 18.36 11.35 -13.28
CA LYS A 20 18.39 12.60 -14.06
C LYS A 20 18.63 13.79 -13.12
N LYS A 21 19.82 14.40 -13.24
CA LYS A 21 20.18 15.71 -12.66
C LYS A 21 19.42 16.81 -13.41
N GLY A 22 18.71 17.67 -12.68
CA GLY A 22 18.26 18.98 -13.16
C GLY A 22 16.76 19.15 -13.34
N SER A 23 16.11 19.76 -12.34
CA SER A 23 15.13 20.86 -12.50
C SER A 23 14.60 21.24 -11.12
N HIS A 24 14.56 22.55 -10.85
CA HIS A 24 14.08 23.17 -9.62
C HIS A 24 12.57 22.98 -9.44
N LEU A 25 12.17 21.80 -9.00
CA LEU A 25 11.00 21.58 -8.16
C LEU A 25 11.49 20.59 -7.11
N LEU A 26 11.19 20.85 -5.83
CA LEU A 26 11.45 19.89 -4.76
C LEU A 26 10.59 18.65 -5.05
N THR A 27 11.09 17.77 -5.91
CA THR A 27 10.63 16.41 -6.00
C THR A 27 10.89 15.84 -4.62
N ILE A 28 9.82 15.59 -3.88
CA ILE A 28 9.88 14.65 -2.79
C ILE A 28 10.32 13.36 -3.47
N SER A 29 11.63 13.11 -3.53
CA SER A 29 12.16 11.82 -3.91
C SER A 29 11.63 10.90 -2.85
N PHE A 30 10.51 10.23 -3.13
CA PHE A 30 10.02 9.13 -2.32
C PHE A 30 11.21 8.17 -2.27
N PRO A 31 11.91 8.01 -1.13
CA PRO A 31 12.75 6.84 -1.04
C PRO A 31 11.79 5.66 -1.25
N SER A 32 12.21 4.74 -2.09
CA SER A 32 11.53 3.51 -2.53
C SER A 32 11.11 2.56 -1.39
N PHE A 33 11.06 3.07 -0.16
CA PHE A 33 10.84 2.40 1.11
C PHE A 33 9.48 2.72 1.75
N PHE A 34 8.71 3.72 1.31
CA PHE A 34 7.41 4.05 1.90
C PHE A 34 6.24 3.44 1.14
N TYR A 35 5.88 2.21 1.50
CA TYR A 35 4.77 1.49 0.86
C TYR A 35 3.40 1.82 1.44
N THR A 36 3.28 2.51 2.58
CA THR A 36 1.98 2.75 3.21
C THR A 36 1.60 4.22 3.17
N ALA A 37 0.35 4.51 2.79
CA ALA A 37 -0.22 5.84 2.73
C ALA A 37 -1.64 5.89 3.31
N VAL A 38 -2.14 7.10 3.56
CA VAL A 38 -3.55 7.34 3.89
C VAL A 38 -4.20 8.08 2.73
N VAL A 39 -5.38 7.66 2.32
CA VAL A 39 -6.13 8.35 1.28
C VAL A 39 -6.78 9.60 1.85
N VAL A 40 -6.61 10.75 1.20
CA VAL A 40 -7.13 12.04 1.66
C VAL A 40 -8.47 12.39 1.00
N ARG A 41 -8.67 11.99 -0.28
CA ARG A 41 -9.85 12.38 -1.06
C ARG A 41 -10.65 11.19 -1.60
N GLY A 42 -11.95 11.41 -1.84
CA GLY A 42 -12.89 10.47 -2.46
C GLY A 42 -13.53 9.46 -1.48
N ARG A 43 -14.22 8.45 -2.03
CA ARG A 43 -14.99 7.45 -1.25
C ARG A 43 -14.17 6.72 -0.17
N TYR A 44 -12.86 6.56 -0.40
CA TYR A 44 -11.95 5.85 0.52
C TYR A 44 -11.11 6.81 1.36
N ALA A 45 -11.52 8.07 1.52
CA ALA A 45 -10.83 9.01 2.41
C ALA A 45 -10.73 8.47 3.85
N GLY A 46 -9.59 8.74 4.50
CA GLY A 46 -9.25 8.25 5.84
C GLY A 46 -8.95 6.75 5.90
N LYS A 47 -8.88 6.05 4.77
CA LYS A 47 -8.49 4.64 4.71
C LYS A 47 -6.99 4.49 4.46
N LYS A 48 -6.38 3.55 5.17
CA LYS A 48 -4.98 3.16 5.05
C LYS A 48 -4.85 2.25 3.83
N VAL A 49 -3.81 2.52 3.04
CA VAL A 49 -3.53 1.85 1.79
C VAL A 49 -2.06 1.52 1.69
N VAL A 50 -1.77 0.48 0.93
CA VAL A 50 -0.44 0.09 0.52
C VAL A 50 -0.30 0.35 -0.96
N ILE A 51 0.78 1.00 -1.35
CA ILE A 51 1.18 1.23 -2.73
C ILE A 51 1.78 -0.07 -3.26
N VAL A 52 1.17 -0.62 -4.30
CA VAL A 52 1.61 -1.88 -4.91
C VAL A 52 2.53 -1.62 -6.08
N LYS A 53 2.09 -0.75 -6.98
CA LYS A 53 2.82 -0.37 -8.18
C LYS A 53 2.74 1.15 -8.35
N PRO A 54 3.87 1.87 -8.20
CA PRO A 54 3.95 3.27 -8.55
C PRO A 54 4.01 3.44 -10.08
N HIS A 55 3.38 4.49 -10.59
CA HIS A 55 3.46 4.94 -11.98
C HIS A 55 3.71 6.44 -12.00
N ASP A 56 4.99 6.83 -12.07
CA ASP A 56 5.40 8.22 -11.95
C ASP A 56 5.26 8.99 -13.27
N GLU A 57 5.42 8.31 -14.40
CA GLU A 57 5.40 8.89 -15.75
C GLU A 57 3.99 9.02 -16.36
N GLY A 58 2.94 8.59 -15.63
CA GLY A 58 1.58 8.55 -16.12
C GLY A 58 1.32 7.40 -17.11
N SER A 59 0.05 7.21 -17.47
CA SER A 59 -0.41 6.21 -18.43
C SER A 59 -1.33 6.86 -19.46
N LYS A 60 -1.63 6.14 -20.56
CA LYS A 60 -2.59 6.61 -21.58
C LYS A 60 -3.98 6.90 -20.98
N SER A 61 -4.40 6.16 -19.97
CA SER A 61 -5.68 6.37 -19.28
C SER A 61 -5.62 7.46 -18.21
N HIS A 62 -4.45 7.67 -17.60
CA HIS A 62 -4.23 8.62 -16.51
C HIS A 62 -2.93 9.41 -16.74
N PRO A 63 -2.98 10.61 -17.33
CA PRO A 63 -1.80 11.38 -17.72
C PRO A 63 -1.02 12.00 -16.54
N PHE A 64 -1.36 11.64 -15.30
CA PHE A 64 -0.74 12.13 -14.08
C PHE A 64 -0.07 11.00 -13.31
N GLY A 65 0.89 11.35 -12.45
CA GLY A 65 1.53 10.41 -11.52
C GLY A 65 0.50 9.75 -10.61
N HIS A 66 0.42 8.42 -10.65
CA HIS A 66 -0.55 7.64 -9.91
C HIS A 66 0.04 6.35 -9.37
N ALA A 67 -0.63 5.78 -8.38
CA ALA A 67 -0.28 4.50 -7.80
C ALA A 67 -1.46 3.54 -7.84
N LEU A 68 -1.16 2.27 -8.10
CA LEU A 68 -2.08 1.17 -7.81
C LEU A 68 -1.98 0.90 -6.31
N VAL A 69 -3.11 1.03 -5.62
CA VAL A 69 -3.17 0.86 -4.17
C VAL A 69 -4.10 -0.28 -3.79
N ALA A 70 -3.71 -1.00 -2.75
CA ALA A 70 -4.53 -1.99 -2.06
C ALA A 70 -4.77 -1.51 -0.63
N GLY A 71 -6.03 -1.44 -0.20
CA GLY A 71 -6.41 -0.84 1.06
C GLY A 71 -7.48 -1.60 1.82
N ILE A 72 -7.78 -1.11 3.02
CA ILE A 72 -8.82 -1.65 3.88
C ILE A 72 -10.04 -0.72 3.88
N GLU A 73 -11.18 -1.20 3.38
CA GLU A 73 -12.45 -0.46 3.43
C GLU A 73 -13.09 -0.63 4.82
N ARG A 74 -13.22 -1.89 5.25
CA ARG A 74 -13.73 -2.27 6.57
C ARG A 74 -12.61 -2.89 7.38
N TYR A 75 -12.21 -2.17 8.44
CA TYR A 75 -11.21 -2.60 9.39
C TYR A 75 -11.73 -3.71 10.33
N PRO A 76 -10.84 -4.57 10.84
CA PRO A 76 -11.20 -5.48 11.90
C PRO A 76 -11.58 -4.70 13.17
N LEU A 77 -12.54 -5.23 13.92
CA LEU A 77 -12.97 -4.65 15.19
C LEU A 77 -12.13 -5.20 16.34
N LYS A 78 -11.95 -4.40 17.40
CA LYS A 78 -11.27 -4.84 18.62
C LYS A 78 -11.90 -6.13 19.14
N VAL A 79 -11.05 -7.12 19.42
CA VAL A 79 -11.40 -8.39 20.03
C VAL A 79 -11.03 -8.34 21.51
N THR A 80 -11.89 -8.91 22.37
CA THR A 80 -11.68 -8.99 23.82
C THR A 80 -11.87 -10.43 24.28
N LYS A 81 -11.31 -10.78 25.45
CA LYS A 81 -11.38 -12.14 26.04
C LYS A 81 -12.82 -12.64 26.25
N LYS A 82 -13.81 -11.74 26.37
CA LYS A 82 -15.23 -12.06 26.56
C LYS A 82 -15.92 -12.60 25.30
N HIS A 83 -15.29 -12.52 24.13
CA HIS A 83 -15.91 -12.94 22.88
C HIS A 83 -15.71 -14.44 22.62
N GLY A 84 -16.80 -15.15 22.34
CA GLY A 84 -16.72 -16.52 21.82
C GLY A 84 -16.23 -16.59 20.38
N ALA A 85 -15.76 -17.77 19.96
CA ALA A 85 -15.12 -18.00 18.67
C ALA A 85 -15.91 -17.46 17.46
N LYS A 86 -17.24 -17.63 17.44
CA LYS A 86 -18.12 -17.14 16.36
C LYS A 86 -18.09 -15.60 16.24
N LYS A 87 -18.06 -14.88 17.38
CA LYS A 87 -17.98 -13.41 17.39
C LYS A 87 -16.59 -12.93 16.98
N VAL A 88 -15.54 -13.64 17.39
CA VAL A 88 -14.16 -13.34 16.98
C VAL A 88 -14.04 -13.45 15.45
N ALA A 89 -14.45 -14.57 14.86
CA ALA A 89 -14.40 -14.77 13.42
C ALA A 89 -15.15 -13.69 12.63
N LYS A 90 -16.29 -13.18 13.13
CA LYS A 90 -17.02 -12.08 12.48
C LYS A 90 -16.32 -10.73 12.59
N ARG A 91 -15.64 -10.46 13.71
CA ARG A 91 -14.95 -9.18 13.99
C ARG A 91 -13.60 -9.05 13.28
N THR A 92 -12.91 -10.17 13.06
CA THR A 92 -11.60 -10.22 12.38
C THR A 92 -11.71 -10.10 10.86
N LYS A 93 -12.91 -10.26 10.27
CA LYS A 93 -13.13 -10.17 8.82
C LYS A 93 -12.75 -8.80 8.27
N ILE A 94 -11.93 -8.81 7.22
CA ILE A 94 -11.47 -7.60 6.54
C ILE A 94 -12.17 -7.48 5.18
N LYS A 95 -12.61 -6.28 4.82
CA LYS A 95 -13.07 -5.97 3.46
C LYS A 95 -12.00 -5.11 2.77
N PRO A 96 -11.20 -5.68 1.85
CA PRO A 96 -10.22 -4.91 1.12
C PRO A 96 -10.85 -4.18 -0.08
N PHE A 97 -10.12 -3.20 -0.59
CA PHE A 97 -10.38 -2.58 -1.89
C PHE A 97 -9.07 -2.41 -2.66
N ILE A 98 -9.20 -2.37 -3.99
CA ILE A 98 -8.11 -2.04 -4.91
C ILE A 98 -8.54 -0.81 -5.71
N LYS A 99 -7.63 0.13 -5.94
CA LYS A 99 -7.93 1.37 -6.65
C LYS A 99 -6.69 1.98 -7.28
N VAL A 100 -6.88 2.71 -8.37
CA VAL A 100 -5.87 3.62 -8.92
C VAL A 100 -6.07 5.00 -8.28
N VAL A 101 -5.01 5.55 -7.69
CA VAL A 101 -5.08 6.83 -6.94
C VAL A 101 -3.92 7.74 -7.34
N ASN A 102 -4.23 9.01 -7.61
CA ASN A 102 -3.24 10.06 -7.84
C ASN A 102 -2.42 10.31 -6.55
N TYR A 103 -1.12 10.55 -6.68
CA TYR A 103 -0.24 10.86 -5.54
C TYR A 103 -0.70 12.04 -4.69
N ASN A 104 -1.31 13.07 -5.29
CA ASN A 104 -1.84 14.23 -4.55
C ASN A 104 -2.96 13.85 -3.57
N HIS A 105 -3.59 12.69 -3.75
CA HIS A 105 -4.65 12.18 -2.89
C HIS A 105 -4.13 11.19 -1.84
N LEU A 106 -2.81 11.02 -1.74
CA LEU A 106 -2.15 10.15 -0.78
C LEU A 106 -1.34 10.98 0.21
N LEU A 107 -1.54 10.70 1.49
CA LEU A 107 -0.70 11.20 2.57
C LEU A 107 0.35 10.11 2.87
N PRO A 108 1.63 10.33 2.53
CA PRO A 108 2.68 9.35 2.77
C PRO A 108 2.88 9.12 4.25
N THR A 109 3.12 7.86 4.64
CA THR A 109 3.42 7.53 6.04
C THR A 109 4.77 6.87 6.16
N ARG A 110 5.37 6.99 7.35
CA ARG A 110 6.65 6.34 7.69
C ARG A 110 6.59 4.81 7.77
N TYR A 111 5.38 4.23 7.77
CA TYR A 111 5.20 2.80 7.99
C TYR A 111 5.40 2.03 6.71
N THR A 112 5.94 0.82 6.85
CA THR A 112 6.15 -0.10 5.74
C THR A 112 5.26 -1.32 5.94
N LEU A 113 4.74 -1.84 4.82
CA LEU A 113 4.03 -3.10 4.77
C LEU A 113 4.60 -3.85 3.57
N ASP A 114 5.02 -5.09 3.80
CA ASP A 114 5.57 -5.92 2.75
C ASP A 114 4.44 -6.36 1.77
N VAL A 115 4.71 -6.16 0.48
CA VAL A 115 3.75 -6.21 -0.63
C VAL A 115 3.90 -7.48 -1.47
N GLU A 116 4.89 -8.33 -1.18
CA GLU A 116 5.25 -9.47 -2.05
C GLU A 116 4.07 -10.39 -2.37
N ALA A 117 3.20 -10.63 -1.38
CA ALA A 117 2.08 -11.57 -1.50
C ALA A 117 0.98 -11.17 -2.50
N PHE A 118 0.85 -9.88 -2.85
CA PHE A 118 -0.23 -9.40 -3.72
C PHE A 118 0.25 -8.47 -4.84
N LYS A 119 1.57 -8.32 -4.99
CA LYS A 119 2.18 -7.52 -6.06
C LYS A 119 1.90 -8.06 -7.46
N SER A 120 1.87 -9.39 -7.62
CA SER A 120 1.58 -10.04 -8.90
C SER A 120 0.12 -9.90 -9.33
N VAL A 121 -0.79 -9.80 -8.37
CA VAL A 121 -2.24 -9.85 -8.62
C VAL A 121 -2.82 -8.47 -8.90
N VAL A 122 -2.18 -7.40 -8.43
CA VAL A 122 -2.65 -6.02 -8.66
C VAL A 122 -1.84 -5.39 -9.80
N SER A 123 -2.29 -5.64 -11.03
CA SER A 123 -1.74 -5.05 -12.24
C SER A 123 -2.74 -4.07 -12.88
N THR A 124 -2.33 -3.37 -13.92
CA THR A 124 -3.20 -2.45 -14.69
C THR A 124 -4.34 -3.21 -15.39
N GLU A 125 -4.05 -4.43 -15.86
CA GLU A 125 -5.02 -5.31 -16.55
C GLU A 125 -6.15 -5.74 -15.63
N THR A 126 -5.86 -5.96 -14.35
CA THR A 126 -6.86 -6.29 -13.32
C THR A 126 -7.97 -5.24 -13.22
N PHE A 127 -7.72 -4.00 -13.65
CA PHE A 127 -8.73 -2.95 -13.62
C PHE A 127 -9.64 -2.95 -14.86
N GLU A 128 -9.33 -3.64 -15.94
CA GLU A 128 -10.18 -3.63 -17.14
C GLU A 128 -11.43 -4.49 -16.95
N GLN A 129 -11.26 -5.68 -16.37
CA GLN A 129 -12.37 -6.62 -16.18
C GLN A 129 -12.88 -6.65 -14.73
N PRO A 130 -14.21 -6.58 -14.50
CA PRO A 130 -14.77 -6.61 -13.15
C PRO A 130 -14.56 -7.95 -12.43
N SER A 131 -14.54 -9.06 -13.15
CA SER A 131 -14.26 -10.41 -12.62
C SER A 131 -12.88 -10.49 -11.96
N GLN A 132 -11.84 -10.02 -12.67
CA GLN A 132 -10.47 -10.00 -12.16
C GLN A 132 -10.32 -9.11 -10.91
N ARG A 133 -11.08 -8.00 -10.83
CA ARG A 133 -11.11 -7.17 -9.62
C ARG A 133 -11.65 -7.91 -8.41
N GLU A 134 -12.60 -8.82 -8.58
CA GLU A 134 -13.14 -9.62 -7.48
C GLU A 134 -12.16 -10.69 -7.01
N GLU A 135 -11.48 -11.35 -7.95
CA GLU A 135 -10.43 -12.33 -7.65
C GLU A 135 -9.25 -11.69 -6.92
N ALA A 136 -8.78 -10.53 -7.39
CA ALA A 136 -7.73 -9.78 -6.73
C ALA A 136 -8.10 -9.40 -5.30
N LYS A 137 -9.36 -8.99 -5.05
CA LYS A 137 -9.84 -8.71 -3.69
C LYS A 137 -9.83 -9.95 -2.80
N LYS A 138 -10.11 -11.15 -3.33
CA LYS A 138 -10.05 -12.40 -2.55
C LYS A 138 -8.62 -12.71 -2.10
N VAL A 139 -7.63 -12.52 -2.99
CA VAL A 139 -6.21 -12.73 -2.64
C VAL A 139 -5.74 -11.71 -1.59
N VAL A 140 -6.01 -10.42 -1.82
CA VAL A 140 -5.66 -9.35 -0.87
C VAL A 140 -6.33 -9.57 0.48
N LYS A 141 -7.58 -10.05 0.49
CA LYS A 141 -8.29 -10.36 1.74
C LYS A 141 -7.58 -11.43 2.55
N LYS A 142 -7.21 -12.55 1.90
CA LYS A 142 -6.51 -13.65 2.56
C LYS A 142 -5.18 -13.19 3.17
N ALA A 143 -4.37 -12.46 2.39
CA ALA A 143 -3.10 -11.93 2.85
C ALA A 143 -3.24 -10.95 4.04
N PHE A 144 -4.26 -10.09 4.03
CA PHE A 144 -4.52 -9.17 5.15
C PHE A 144 -5.05 -9.88 6.40
N GLU A 145 -5.90 -10.88 6.27
CA GLU A 145 -6.42 -11.65 7.40
C GLU A 145 -5.30 -12.47 8.07
N GLU A 146 -4.41 -13.10 7.29
CA GLU A 146 -3.23 -13.83 7.80
C GLU A 146 -2.26 -12.90 8.55
N ARG A 147 -1.95 -11.72 7.97
CA ARG A 147 -1.07 -10.72 8.63
C ARG A 147 -1.67 -10.17 9.91
N HIS A 148 -2.99 -9.96 9.94
CA HIS A 148 -3.68 -9.47 11.12
C HIS A 148 -3.68 -10.51 12.25
N GLN A 149 -3.90 -11.79 11.94
CA GLN A 149 -3.82 -12.89 12.92
C GLN A 149 -2.40 -13.05 13.47
N ALA A 150 -1.38 -12.88 12.64
CA ALA A 150 0.02 -12.87 13.07
C ALA A 150 0.40 -11.65 13.94
N GLY A 151 -0.50 -10.68 14.11
CA GLY A 151 -0.26 -9.48 14.92
C GLY A 151 0.74 -8.49 14.31
N LYS A 152 1.08 -8.63 13.04
CA LYS A 152 2.01 -7.71 12.34
C LYS A 152 1.29 -6.44 11.90
N ASN A 153 2.03 -5.35 11.75
CA ASN A 153 1.53 -4.06 11.22
C ASN A 153 0.25 -3.55 11.93
N GLN A 154 0.24 -3.56 13.27
CA GLN A 154 -0.91 -3.12 14.09
C GLN A 154 -1.46 -1.76 13.69
N TRP A 155 -0.57 -0.82 13.34
CA TRP A 155 -0.98 0.49 12.87
C TRP A 155 -1.85 0.37 11.61
N PHE A 156 -1.51 -0.47 10.64
CA PHE A 156 -2.28 -0.60 9.39
C PHE A 156 -3.71 -1.09 9.62
N PHE A 157 -3.89 -2.05 10.53
CA PHE A 157 -5.21 -2.64 10.83
C PHE A 157 -6.06 -1.81 11.80
N SER A 158 -5.47 -0.83 12.47
CA SER A 158 -6.21 0.11 13.32
C SER A 158 -6.91 1.17 12.47
N LYS A 159 -8.21 1.40 12.72
CA LYS A 159 -8.98 2.47 12.07
C LYS A 159 -8.41 3.84 12.48
N LEU A 160 -8.12 4.69 11.50
CA LEU A 160 -7.82 6.10 11.74
C LEU A 160 -9.09 6.81 12.23
N ARG A 161 -8.99 7.50 13.37
CA ARG A 161 -10.06 8.34 13.92
C ARG A 161 -9.75 9.79 13.55
N PHE A 162 -10.70 10.44 12.91
CA PHE A 162 -10.71 11.84 12.54
C PHE A 162 -12.14 12.34 12.73
#